data_AF-A0A9E3NY15-F1
#
_entry.id   AF-A0A9E3NY15-F1
#
_cell.length_a   1.000
_cell.length_b   1.000
_cell.length_c   1.000
_cell.angle_alpha   90.00
_cell.angle_beta   90.00
_cell.angle_gamma   90.00
#
_symmetry.space_group_name_H-M   'P 1'
#
loop_
_entity.id
_entity.type
_entity.pdbx_description
1 polymer ?
#
loop_
_entity_poly.entity_id
_entity_poly.type
_entity_poly.pdbx_seq_one_letter_code
_entity_poly.pdbx_strand_id
1 'polypeptide(L)'
;MVTAMLGIWGLFTYACAVEDENPANPRRQSQVEGGTPSPTDLPDAPTGAPICGKYGGYDQMKEMAAGILARAQADCRISQGFARANGQDMAHLAGCFEIMVGGAFQCPGVSYVANTTALPDGHKCRDMTRAHQGMQLREADFNAFLEAIAGELQARGLTTDEVRAIVAVFNGSKGGVVQQNNQPNRNTYCSCENGLYEGKPCLPEAGIIDAGNDVNDAADAAND
;
A
#
# COMPACT_ATOMS: atom_id res chain seq x y z
N MET A 1 -15.22 -50.34 -35.74
CA MET A 1 -15.72 -48.96 -35.85
C MET A 1 -16.56 -48.69 -34.62
N VAL A 2 -16.05 -47.90 -33.66
CA VAL A 2 -16.76 -47.50 -32.44
C VAL A 2 -16.62 -46.00 -32.30
N THR A 3 -17.77 -45.33 -32.30
CA THR A 3 -17.96 -43.92 -31.99
C THR A 3 -17.82 -43.70 -30.49
N ALA A 4 -17.06 -42.68 -30.08
CA ALA A 4 -17.15 -42.12 -28.74
C ALA A 4 -16.97 -40.60 -28.80
N MET A 5 -18.09 -39.89 -28.58
CA MET A 5 -18.11 -38.49 -28.13
C MET A 5 -17.71 -38.41 -26.64
N LEU A 6 -17.46 -37.16 -26.19
CA LEU A 6 -17.25 -36.65 -24.81
C LEU A 6 -15.79 -36.23 -24.58
N GLY A 7 -15.45 -35.02 -24.15
CA GLY A 7 -16.30 -33.90 -23.74
C GLY A 7 -15.44 -32.64 -23.53
N ILE A 8 -16.07 -31.49 -23.74
CA ILE A 8 -15.57 -30.17 -23.38
C ILE A 8 -15.90 -29.94 -21.90
N TRP A 9 -14.85 -29.68 -21.11
CA TRP A 9 -14.86 -28.90 -19.88
C TRP A 9 -13.58 -28.04 -19.99
N GLY A 10 -13.57 -26.72 -19.94
CA GLY A 10 -14.39 -25.85 -19.12
C GLY A 10 -13.53 -25.33 -17.97
N LEU A 11 -12.93 -24.15 -18.18
CA LEU A 11 -12.61 -23.12 -17.18
C LEU A 11 -11.50 -23.41 -16.15
N PHE A 12 -10.40 -22.66 -16.28
CA PHE A 12 -9.98 -21.71 -15.24
C PHE A 12 -9.26 -20.56 -15.93
N THR A 13 -10.06 -19.54 -16.28
CA THR A 13 -9.58 -18.20 -16.56
C THR A 13 -8.90 -17.67 -15.30
N TYR A 14 -7.57 -17.59 -15.32
CA TYR A 14 -6.78 -16.84 -14.34
C TYR A 14 -6.94 -15.34 -14.67
N ALA A 15 -8.12 -14.82 -14.38
CA ALA A 15 -8.46 -13.40 -14.38
C ALA A 15 -8.96 -13.11 -12.96
N CYS A 16 -8.55 -11.96 -12.41
CA CYS A 16 -8.64 -11.52 -11.00
C CYS A 16 -7.39 -11.83 -10.15
N ALA A 17 -6.31 -11.08 -10.38
CA ALA A 17 -5.29 -10.78 -9.36
C ALA A 17 -4.32 -9.63 -9.76
N VAL A 18 -4.26 -9.23 -11.03
CA VAL A 18 -3.24 -8.28 -11.52
C VAL A 18 -3.75 -6.84 -11.66
N GLU A 19 -5.06 -6.62 -11.53
CA GLU A 19 -5.68 -5.30 -11.76
C GLU A 19 -5.86 -4.48 -10.48
N ASP A 20 -5.63 -5.09 -9.31
CA ASP A 20 -5.86 -4.47 -7.98
C ASP A 20 -4.66 -3.64 -7.47
N GLU A 21 -3.53 -3.68 -8.17
CA GLU A 21 -2.30 -2.98 -7.75
C GLU A 21 -2.18 -1.58 -8.35
N ASN A 22 -3.19 -1.15 -9.13
CA ASN A 22 -3.16 0.13 -9.80
C ASN A 22 -3.85 1.22 -8.97
N PRO A 23 -3.10 2.15 -8.37
CA PRO A 23 -3.67 3.25 -7.60
C PRO A 23 -4.43 4.28 -8.47
N ALA A 24 -4.28 4.21 -9.80
CA ALA A 24 -4.87 5.13 -10.77
C ALA A 24 -6.06 4.55 -11.56
N ASN A 25 -6.55 3.35 -11.24
CA ASN A 25 -7.69 2.75 -11.96
C ASN A 25 -9.01 2.97 -11.21
N PRO A 26 -9.77 4.05 -11.48
CA PRO A 26 -11.17 4.07 -11.08
C PRO A 26 -11.88 2.97 -11.88
N ARG A 27 -12.62 2.09 -11.19
CA ARG A 27 -13.59 1.17 -11.81
C ARG A 27 -14.28 1.89 -12.97
N ARG A 28 -14.08 1.38 -14.17
CA ARG A 28 -14.74 1.84 -15.39
C ARG A 28 -16.25 1.85 -15.13
N GLN A 29 -16.85 3.04 -15.17
CA GLN A 29 -18.31 3.19 -15.18
C GLN A 29 -18.94 2.28 -16.25
N SER A 30 -20.09 1.70 -15.85
CA SER A 30 -21.18 1.15 -16.66
C SER A 30 -21.27 -0.38 -16.74
N GLN A 31 -22.05 -0.95 -15.82
CA GLN A 31 -23.21 -1.71 -16.25
C GLN A 31 -24.44 -1.22 -15.48
N VAL A 32 -25.22 -0.36 -16.15
CA VAL A 32 -26.59 -0.02 -15.77
C VAL A 32 -27.45 -1.21 -16.17
N GLU A 33 -27.81 -2.06 -15.22
CA GLU A 33 -29.07 -2.82 -15.27
C GLU A 33 -29.69 -2.81 -13.87
N GLY A 34 -30.97 -2.42 -13.83
CA GLY A 34 -31.68 -2.09 -12.61
C GLY A 34 -31.75 -3.24 -11.62
N GLY A 35 -31.22 -3.00 -10.42
CA GLY A 35 -31.44 -3.81 -9.23
C GLY A 35 -31.49 -2.89 -8.02
N THR A 36 -32.54 -3.02 -7.22
CA THR A 36 -32.77 -2.31 -5.95
C THR A 36 -31.52 -2.31 -5.06
N PRO A 37 -31.15 -1.18 -4.42
CA PRO A 37 -29.97 -1.12 -3.56
C PRO A 37 -30.15 -2.00 -2.31
N SER A 38 -29.19 -2.90 -2.07
CA SER A 38 -29.07 -3.62 -0.79
C SER A 38 -28.42 -2.72 0.26
N PRO A 39 -28.83 -2.78 1.54
CA PRO A 39 -28.38 -1.85 2.58
C PRO A 39 -26.97 -2.17 3.14
N THR A 40 -26.11 -2.84 2.38
CA THR A 40 -24.77 -3.30 2.84
C THR A 40 -23.60 -2.79 2.00
N ASP A 41 -23.84 -1.84 1.10
CA ASP A 41 -22.75 -1.21 0.37
C ASP A 41 -22.01 -0.23 1.28
N LEU A 42 -20.83 -0.65 1.78
CA LEU A 42 -19.83 0.26 2.32
C LEU A 42 -19.54 1.31 1.25
N PRO A 43 -19.47 2.61 1.58
CA PRO A 43 -19.28 3.65 0.59
C PRO A 43 -17.97 3.41 -0.15
N ASP A 44 -18.05 3.28 -1.48
CA ASP A 44 -16.90 3.33 -2.37
C ASP A 44 -16.04 4.52 -1.95
N ALA A 45 -14.76 4.27 -1.64
CA ALA A 45 -13.83 5.34 -1.29
C ALA A 45 -13.84 6.38 -2.42
N PRO A 46 -14.13 7.66 -2.14
CA PRO A 46 -14.22 8.66 -3.19
C PRO A 46 -12.84 8.79 -3.83
N THR A 47 -12.72 8.36 -5.08
CA THR A 47 -11.62 8.76 -5.96
C THR A 47 -11.84 10.24 -6.23
N GLY A 48 -11.34 11.08 -5.32
CA GLY A 48 -11.34 12.53 -5.46
C GLY A 48 -10.66 12.95 -6.75
N ALA A 49 -10.92 14.19 -7.18
CA ALA A 49 -10.31 14.76 -8.39
C ALA A 49 -8.77 14.61 -8.38
N PRO A 50 -8.11 14.53 -9.55
CA PRO A 50 -6.67 14.39 -9.63
C PRO A 50 -5.93 15.45 -8.81
N ILE A 51 -5.24 15.01 -7.75
CA ILE A 51 -4.51 15.92 -6.85
C ILE A 51 -3.07 16.17 -7.29
N CYS A 52 -2.52 15.40 -8.25
CA CYS A 52 -1.16 15.57 -8.74
C CYS A 52 -0.85 17.00 -9.18
N GLY A 53 -1.76 17.62 -9.94
CA GLY A 53 -1.60 19.02 -10.39
C GLY A 53 -1.62 20.04 -9.24
N LYS A 54 -2.38 19.76 -8.17
CA LYS A 54 -2.43 20.61 -6.96
C LYS A 54 -1.06 20.69 -6.27
N TYR A 55 -0.28 19.63 -6.35
CA TYR A 55 1.02 19.50 -5.70
C TYR A 55 2.19 19.65 -6.67
N GLY A 56 2.05 20.37 -7.79
CA GLY A 56 3.20 20.67 -8.66
C GLY A 56 3.58 19.57 -9.66
N GLY A 57 2.71 18.55 -9.83
CA GLY A 57 2.86 17.56 -10.90
C GLY A 57 3.79 16.40 -10.57
N TYR A 58 4.15 15.63 -11.61
CA TYR A 58 4.86 14.36 -11.44
C TYR A 58 6.27 14.51 -10.87
N ASP A 59 6.97 15.61 -11.15
CA ASP A 59 8.29 15.84 -10.56
C ASP A 59 8.22 15.99 -9.04
N GLN A 60 7.17 16.65 -8.53
CA GLN A 60 6.95 16.70 -7.09
C GLN A 60 6.67 15.31 -6.50
N MET A 61 5.96 14.44 -7.23
CA MET A 61 5.68 13.07 -6.80
C MET A 61 6.95 12.24 -6.67
N LYS A 62 7.94 12.47 -7.54
CA LYS A 62 9.25 11.81 -7.41
C LYS A 62 9.95 12.23 -6.12
N GLU A 63 9.93 13.53 -5.82
CA GLU A 63 10.48 14.02 -4.55
C GLU A 63 9.72 13.46 -3.33
N MET A 64 8.39 13.36 -3.39
CA MET A 64 7.60 12.75 -2.32
C MET A 64 7.98 11.28 -2.15
N ALA A 65 8.08 10.52 -3.24
CA ALA A 65 8.47 9.12 -3.22
C ALA A 65 9.86 8.94 -2.58
N ALA A 66 10.84 9.78 -2.96
CA ALA A 66 12.16 9.77 -2.36
C ALA A 66 12.12 10.09 -0.86
N GLY A 67 11.31 11.07 -0.44
CA GLY A 67 11.14 11.42 0.97
C GLY A 67 10.52 10.30 1.81
N ILE A 68 9.49 9.63 1.28
CA ILE A 68 8.88 8.45 1.93
C ILE A 68 9.92 7.34 2.10
N LEU A 69 10.69 7.02 1.05
CA LEU A 69 11.74 5.99 1.14
C LEU A 69 12.83 6.39 2.13
N ALA A 70 13.22 7.67 2.17
CA ALA A 70 14.20 8.16 3.15
C ALA A 70 13.69 8.01 4.59
N ARG A 71 12.41 8.32 4.85
CA ARG A 71 11.78 8.09 6.16
C ARG A 71 11.74 6.61 6.52
N ALA A 72 11.33 5.76 5.59
CA ALA A 72 11.28 4.32 5.80
C ALA A 72 12.67 3.72 6.09
N GLN A 73 13.71 4.21 5.41
CA GLN A 73 15.09 3.80 5.68
C GLN A 73 15.62 4.30 7.02
N ALA A 74 15.16 5.45 7.50
CA ALA A 74 15.51 6.01 8.80
C ALA A 74 14.70 5.39 9.97
N ASP A 75 13.59 4.72 9.68
CA ASP A 75 12.73 4.08 10.67
C ASP A 75 13.34 2.74 11.13
N CYS A 76 13.77 2.66 12.39
CA CYS A 76 14.37 1.45 12.95
C CYS A 76 13.45 0.22 12.91
N ARG A 77 12.13 0.41 12.77
CA ARG A 77 11.15 -0.69 12.74
C ARG A 77 11.27 -1.48 11.45
N ILE A 78 11.60 -0.80 10.34
CA ILE A 78 11.52 -1.33 8.97
C ILE A 78 12.79 -1.15 8.14
N SER A 79 13.76 -0.37 8.62
CA SER A 79 15.03 -0.11 7.93
C SER A 79 15.80 -1.38 7.57
N GLN A 80 15.67 -2.43 8.39
CA GLN A 80 16.27 -3.75 8.12
C GLN A 80 15.74 -4.40 6.84
N GLY A 81 14.50 -4.10 6.44
CA GLY A 81 13.94 -4.55 5.16
C GLY A 81 14.71 -4.01 3.94
N PHE A 82 15.40 -2.87 4.10
CA PHE A 82 16.20 -2.23 3.05
C PHE A 82 17.69 -2.62 3.12
N ALA A 83 18.16 -3.17 4.25
CA ALA A 83 19.58 -3.43 4.49
C ALA A 83 20.23 -4.41 3.49
N ARG A 84 19.42 -5.23 2.80
CA ARG A 84 19.89 -6.20 1.81
C ARG A 84 19.87 -5.68 0.38
N ALA A 85 19.24 -4.54 0.12
CA ALA A 85 19.16 -3.97 -1.21
C ALA A 85 20.49 -3.32 -1.58
N ASN A 86 21.07 -3.73 -2.70
CA ASN A 86 22.23 -3.03 -3.26
C ASN A 86 21.79 -1.75 -3.99
N GLY A 87 22.73 -0.96 -4.49
CA GLY A 87 22.41 0.30 -5.18
C GLY A 87 21.51 0.14 -6.41
N GLN A 88 21.60 -0.97 -7.14
CA GLN A 88 20.74 -1.26 -8.29
C GLN A 88 19.33 -1.63 -7.84
N ASP A 89 19.20 -2.50 -6.82
CA ASP A 89 17.90 -2.86 -6.25
C ASP A 89 17.18 -1.64 -5.67
N MET A 90 17.94 -0.74 -5.02
CA MET A 90 17.40 0.51 -4.49
C MET A 90 16.97 1.48 -5.60
N ALA A 91 17.73 1.59 -6.69
CA ALA A 91 17.35 2.42 -7.83
C ALA A 91 16.07 1.89 -8.52
N HIS A 92 15.98 0.57 -8.68
CA HIS A 92 14.79 -0.09 -9.22
C HIS A 92 13.57 0.12 -8.32
N LEU A 93 13.73 -0.06 -7.00
CA LEU A 93 12.69 0.23 -6.02
C LEU A 93 12.23 1.68 -6.11
N ALA A 94 13.17 2.63 -6.11
CA ALA A 94 12.86 4.06 -6.18
C ALA A 94 12.05 4.39 -7.44
N GLY A 95 12.50 3.97 -8.63
CA GLY A 95 11.79 4.25 -9.88
C GLY A 95 10.39 3.65 -9.92
N CYS A 96 10.22 2.41 -9.43
CA CYS A 96 8.90 1.78 -9.38
C CYS A 96 7.98 2.46 -8.36
N PHE A 97 8.54 2.91 -7.24
CA PHE A 97 7.81 3.59 -6.19
C PHE A 97 7.39 5.01 -6.60
N GLU A 98 8.20 5.74 -7.37
CA GLU A 98 7.82 7.02 -7.99
C GLU A 98 6.56 6.89 -8.84
N ILE A 99 6.46 5.85 -9.65
CA ILE A 99 5.29 5.60 -10.50
C ILE A 99 4.07 5.25 -9.65
N MET A 100 4.25 4.48 -8.58
CA MET A 100 3.17 4.15 -7.64
C MET A 100 2.62 5.40 -6.94
N VAL A 101 3.50 6.27 -6.43
CA VAL A 101 3.11 7.54 -5.81
C VAL A 101 2.42 8.45 -6.84
N GLY A 102 2.97 8.56 -8.05
CA GLY A 102 2.35 9.34 -9.11
C GLY A 102 0.96 8.82 -9.50
N GLY A 103 0.76 7.51 -9.51
CA GLY A 103 -0.55 6.91 -9.72
C GLY A 103 -1.52 7.16 -8.57
N ALA A 104 -1.06 7.11 -7.32
CA ALA A 104 -1.88 7.44 -6.14
C ALA A 104 -2.37 8.89 -6.14
N PHE A 105 -1.55 9.81 -6.64
CA PHE A 105 -1.94 11.21 -6.86
C PHE A 105 -2.70 11.44 -8.17
N GLN A 106 -2.94 10.39 -8.95
CA GLN A 106 -3.63 10.43 -10.25
C GLN A 106 -2.94 11.38 -11.24
N CYS A 107 -1.61 11.34 -11.32
CA CYS A 107 -0.87 12.10 -12.32
C CYS A 107 -1.27 11.68 -13.75
N PRO A 108 -1.46 12.63 -14.68
CA PRO A 108 -1.88 12.32 -16.05
C PRO A 108 -0.94 11.32 -16.72
N GLY A 109 -1.50 10.21 -17.20
CA GLY A 109 -0.74 9.15 -17.91
C GLY A 109 0.16 8.30 -17.01
N VAL A 110 0.13 8.49 -15.69
CA VAL A 110 0.92 7.69 -14.74
C VAL A 110 0.03 6.65 -14.09
N SER A 111 0.46 5.40 -14.19
CA SER A 111 -0.29 4.25 -13.70
C SER A 111 0.70 3.14 -13.36
N TYR A 112 0.59 2.60 -12.16
CA TYR A 112 1.36 1.42 -11.78
C TYR A 112 0.60 0.17 -12.24
N VAL A 113 1.19 -0.60 -13.14
CA VAL A 113 0.64 -1.88 -13.59
C VAL A 113 1.76 -2.91 -13.47
N ALA A 114 1.59 -3.84 -12.54
CA ALA A 114 2.60 -4.85 -12.29
C ALA A 114 2.96 -5.63 -13.55
N ASN A 115 4.25 -5.95 -13.67
CA ASN A 115 4.86 -6.69 -14.78
C ASN A 115 4.67 -6.04 -16.16
N THR A 116 4.15 -4.80 -16.21
CA THR A 116 3.86 -4.03 -17.43
C THR A 116 4.57 -2.70 -17.42
N THR A 117 4.46 -1.94 -16.32
CA THR A 117 5.21 -0.71 -16.10
C THR A 117 6.71 -1.01 -16.09
N ALA A 118 7.46 -0.36 -16.98
CA ALA A 118 8.90 -0.47 -17.08
C ALA A 118 9.59 0.86 -16.77
N LEU A 119 10.74 0.78 -16.13
CA LEU A 119 11.64 1.90 -15.94
C LEU A 119 12.40 2.21 -17.24
N PRO A 120 13.06 3.38 -17.36
CA PRO A 120 13.80 3.75 -18.56
C PRO A 120 14.92 2.77 -18.96
N ASP A 121 15.43 1.99 -18.01
CA ASP A 121 16.43 0.94 -18.22
C ASP A 121 15.83 -0.38 -18.77
N GLY A 122 14.51 -0.45 -18.93
CA GLY A 122 13.78 -1.60 -19.44
C GLY A 122 13.38 -2.62 -18.37
N HIS A 123 13.79 -2.44 -17.11
CA HIS A 123 13.38 -3.32 -16.03
C HIS A 123 11.93 -3.04 -15.61
N LYS A 124 11.16 -4.11 -15.43
CA LYS A 124 9.74 -4.04 -15.09
C LYS A 124 9.52 -3.97 -13.59
N CYS A 125 8.53 -3.18 -13.17
CA CYS A 125 8.03 -3.20 -11.82
C CYS A 125 7.28 -4.52 -11.57
N ARG A 126 7.57 -5.16 -10.43
CA ARG A 126 6.99 -6.47 -10.06
C ARG A 126 5.72 -6.25 -9.25
N ASP A 127 4.77 -7.18 -9.31
CA ASP A 127 3.65 -7.20 -8.36
C ASP A 127 4.16 -7.24 -6.91
N MET A 128 3.34 -6.75 -5.98
CA MET A 128 3.69 -6.61 -4.56
C MET A 128 4.09 -7.96 -3.97
N THR A 129 3.40 -9.03 -4.34
CA THR A 129 3.68 -10.39 -3.85
C THR A 129 5.10 -10.84 -4.23
N ARG A 130 5.46 -10.71 -5.51
CA ARG A 130 6.80 -11.07 -6.01
C ARG A 130 7.87 -10.10 -5.56
N ALA A 131 7.56 -8.81 -5.44
CA ALA A 131 8.49 -7.80 -4.97
C ALA A 131 8.93 -8.06 -3.53
N HIS A 132 8.02 -8.51 -2.67
CA HIS A 132 8.27 -8.71 -1.25
C HIS A 132 8.53 -10.17 -0.86
N GLN A 133 8.51 -11.11 -1.81
CA GLN A 133 8.65 -12.53 -1.56
C GLN A 133 9.90 -12.85 -0.72
N GLY A 134 9.71 -13.57 0.40
CA GLY A 134 10.81 -14.04 1.26
C GLY A 134 11.37 -12.96 2.18
N MET A 135 10.84 -11.74 2.18
CA MET A 135 11.21 -10.68 3.13
C MET A 135 10.63 -10.90 4.52
N GLN A 136 9.62 -11.79 4.67
CA GLN A 136 8.97 -12.09 5.96
C GLN A 136 8.37 -10.86 6.66
N LEU A 137 7.89 -9.88 5.88
CA LEU A 137 7.28 -8.66 6.39
C LEU A 137 5.96 -8.97 7.12
N ARG A 138 5.80 -8.37 8.29
CA ARG A 138 4.64 -8.49 9.16
C ARG A 138 3.74 -7.26 9.01
N GLU A 139 2.55 -7.35 9.59
CA GLU A 139 1.61 -6.22 9.61
C GLU A 139 2.18 -4.98 10.34
N ALA A 140 2.92 -5.16 11.42
CA ALA A 140 3.60 -4.07 12.13
C ALA A 140 4.64 -3.36 11.25
N ASP A 141 5.35 -4.10 10.38
CA ASP A 141 6.32 -3.52 9.44
C ASP A 141 5.57 -2.72 8.36
N PHE A 142 4.47 -3.26 7.85
CA PHE A 142 3.63 -2.55 6.88
C PHE A 142 3.00 -1.27 7.45
N ASN A 143 2.52 -1.32 8.70
CA ASN A 143 1.94 -0.15 9.37
C ASN A 143 2.99 0.94 9.59
N ALA A 144 4.23 0.59 9.96
CA ALA A 144 5.33 1.54 10.05
C ALA A 144 5.64 2.21 8.70
N PHE A 145 5.51 1.47 7.59
CA PHE A 145 5.63 2.05 6.25
C PHE A 145 4.47 3.02 5.93
N LEU A 146 3.22 2.69 6.28
CA LEU A 146 2.09 3.61 6.15
C LEU A 146 2.28 4.89 6.98
N GLU A 147 2.88 4.78 8.17
CA GLU A 147 3.25 5.95 8.98
C GLU A 147 4.33 6.81 8.30
N ALA A 148 5.33 6.19 7.66
CA ALA A 148 6.34 6.92 6.88
C ALA A 148 5.72 7.67 5.70
N ILE A 149 4.74 7.06 5.02
CA ILE A 149 3.94 7.74 3.99
C ILE A 149 3.21 8.93 4.59
N ALA A 150 2.40 8.70 5.63
CA ALA A 150 1.61 9.76 6.27
C ALA A 150 2.48 10.93 6.74
N GLY A 151 3.62 10.63 7.37
CA GLY A 151 4.56 11.65 7.86
C GLY A 151 5.17 12.49 6.75
N GLU A 152 5.52 11.90 5.60
CA GLU A 152 6.02 12.67 4.46
C GLU A 152 4.93 13.55 3.83
N LEU A 153 3.73 13.01 3.67
CA LEU A 153 2.61 13.74 3.09
C LEU A 153 2.21 14.94 3.97
N GLN A 154 2.16 14.75 5.29
CA GLN A 154 1.90 15.82 6.25
C GLN A 154 3.01 16.88 6.21
N ALA A 155 4.28 16.49 6.15
CA ALA A 155 5.40 17.43 6.04
C ALA A 155 5.35 18.29 4.77
N ARG A 156 4.66 17.81 3.73
CA ARG A 156 4.43 18.53 2.47
C ARG A 156 3.13 19.33 2.44
N GLY A 157 2.43 19.41 3.56
CA GLY A 157 1.23 20.25 3.72
C GLY A 157 -0.04 19.66 3.13
N LEU A 158 -0.10 18.33 2.94
CA LEU A 158 -1.37 17.67 2.62
C LEU A 158 -2.35 17.79 3.78
N THR A 159 -3.63 17.95 3.46
CA THR A 159 -4.68 17.94 4.49
C THR A 159 -4.87 16.54 5.07
N THR A 160 -5.43 16.44 6.28
CA THR A 160 -5.72 15.15 6.92
C THR A 160 -6.55 14.21 6.05
N ASP A 161 -7.53 14.74 5.32
CA ASP A 161 -8.38 13.93 4.43
C ASP A 161 -7.60 13.43 3.20
N GLU A 162 -6.71 14.25 2.64
CA GLU A 162 -5.84 13.82 1.52
C GLU A 162 -4.82 12.78 1.97
N VAL A 163 -4.21 12.97 3.15
CA VAL A 163 -3.32 11.97 3.74
C VAL A 163 -4.07 10.65 3.93
N ARG A 164 -5.28 10.68 4.52
CA ARG A 164 -6.11 9.48 4.71
C ARG A 164 -6.42 8.79 3.38
N ALA A 165 -6.84 9.55 2.37
CA ALA A 165 -7.18 9.01 1.06
C ALA A 165 -5.97 8.34 0.39
N ILE A 166 -4.80 8.97 0.40
CA ILE A 166 -3.59 8.42 -0.21
C ILE A 166 -3.04 7.23 0.59
N VAL A 167 -3.02 7.28 1.91
CA VAL A 167 -2.61 6.14 2.75
C VAL A 167 -3.52 4.93 2.51
N ALA A 168 -4.83 5.13 2.32
CA ALA A 168 -5.77 4.05 2.01
C ALA A 168 -5.43 3.33 0.69
N VAL A 169 -4.95 4.07 -0.32
CA VAL A 169 -4.48 3.48 -1.59
C VAL A 169 -3.32 2.52 -1.34
N PHE A 170 -2.32 2.93 -0.56
CA PHE A 170 -1.20 2.05 -0.21
C PHE A 170 -1.64 0.88 0.67
N ASN A 171 -2.58 1.09 1.59
CA ASN A 171 -3.12 0.02 2.44
C ASN A 171 -3.75 -1.11 1.61
N GLY A 172 -4.29 -0.83 0.43
CA GLY A 172 -4.77 -1.85 -0.51
C GLY A 172 -3.71 -2.88 -0.92
N SER A 173 -2.43 -2.52 -0.88
CA SER A 173 -1.31 -3.43 -1.20
C SER A 173 -0.96 -4.43 -0.10
N LYS A 174 -1.55 -4.30 1.10
CA LYS A 174 -1.20 -5.07 2.29
C LYS A 174 -1.14 -6.58 2.04
N GLY A 175 -2.11 -7.12 1.30
CA GLY A 175 -2.19 -8.56 0.99
C GLY A 175 -1.03 -9.10 0.15
N GLY A 176 -0.38 -8.26 -0.65
CA GLY A 176 0.81 -8.63 -1.43
C GLY A 176 2.12 -8.38 -0.68
N VAL A 177 2.12 -7.54 0.35
CA VAL A 177 3.34 -7.18 1.11
C VAL A 177 3.50 -8.06 2.34
N VAL A 178 2.44 -8.18 3.14
CA VAL A 178 2.46 -8.90 4.42
C VAL A 178 2.39 -10.40 4.16
N GLN A 179 3.40 -11.12 4.63
CA GLN A 179 3.42 -12.57 4.56
C GLN A 179 2.91 -13.14 5.88
N GLN A 180 1.89 -13.99 5.80
CA GLN A 180 1.47 -14.79 6.95
C GLN A 180 2.62 -15.72 7.33
N ASN A 181 3.33 -15.33 8.37
CA ASN A 181 4.32 -16.14 9.05
C ASN A 181 3.83 -16.31 10.49
N ASN A 182 4.16 -17.43 11.13
CA ASN A 182 3.82 -17.66 12.54
C ASN A 182 4.65 -16.76 13.49
N GLN A 183 5.15 -15.62 13.00
CA GLN A 183 5.91 -14.65 13.77
C GLN A 183 4.93 -13.76 14.53
N PRO A 184 5.24 -13.39 15.77
CA PRO A 184 4.46 -12.39 16.48
C PRO A 184 4.50 -11.05 15.73
N ASN A 185 3.35 -10.38 15.66
CA ASN A 185 3.19 -9.09 14.98
C ASN A 185 3.80 -7.95 15.81
N ARG A 186 5.14 -7.87 15.88
CA ARG A 186 5.90 -6.95 16.74
C ARG A 186 7.13 -6.40 16.01
N ASN A 187 7.43 -5.12 16.14
CA ASN A 187 8.59 -4.47 15.52
C ASN A 187 9.88 -4.63 16.35
N THR A 188 10.39 -5.86 16.46
CA THR A 188 11.55 -6.23 17.30
C THR A 188 12.90 -5.55 16.97
N TYR A 189 12.96 -4.62 16.00
CA TYR A 189 14.21 -4.03 15.49
C TYR A 189 14.54 -2.64 16.05
N CYS A 190 13.62 -2.03 16.81
CA CYS A 190 13.90 -0.79 17.52
C CYS A 190 14.30 -1.07 18.96
N SER A 191 15.59 -1.04 19.28
CA SER A 191 16.02 -0.72 20.64
C SER A 191 16.00 0.81 20.77
N CYS A 192 14.92 1.35 21.30
CA CYS A 192 14.80 2.79 21.53
C CYS A 192 15.38 3.16 22.90
N GLU A 193 16.14 4.25 22.96
CA GLU A 193 16.50 4.86 24.22
C GLU A 193 15.22 5.25 24.98
N ASN A 194 15.09 4.81 26.23
CA ASN A 194 13.88 4.99 27.05
C ASN A 194 12.58 4.39 26.48
N GLY A 195 12.65 3.48 25.49
CA GLY A 195 11.47 2.86 24.91
C GLY A 195 10.61 3.81 24.07
N LEU A 196 11.16 4.88 23.50
CA LEU A 196 10.44 5.86 22.66
C LEU A 196 11.15 6.13 21.31
N TYR A 197 10.40 6.17 20.20
CA TYR A 197 10.83 6.63 18.87
C TYR A 197 9.91 7.77 18.42
N GLU A 198 10.48 8.94 18.11
CA GLU A 198 9.72 10.17 17.79
C GLU A 198 8.60 10.51 18.81
N GLY A 199 8.84 10.24 20.09
CA GLY A 199 7.87 10.48 21.17
C GLY A 199 6.77 9.41 21.29
N LYS A 200 6.78 8.37 20.45
CA LYS A 200 5.87 7.22 20.54
C LYS A 200 6.54 6.01 21.20
N PRO A 201 5.82 5.21 22.00
CA PRO A 201 6.37 3.99 22.60
C PRO A 201 6.89 2.97 21.58
N CYS A 202 8.13 2.53 21.76
CA CYS A 202 8.70 1.36 21.12
C CYS A 202 8.28 0.12 21.93
N LEU A 203 6.98 -0.15 21.92
CA LEU A 203 6.42 -1.26 22.67
C LEU A 203 6.06 -2.41 21.72
N PRO A 204 6.37 -3.66 22.10
CA PRO A 204 5.62 -4.80 21.63
C PRO A 204 4.31 -4.92 22.45
N GLU A 205 3.36 -4.01 22.26
CA GLU A 205 2.01 -4.11 22.85
C GLU A 205 1.05 -4.69 21.79
N ALA A 206 0.34 -5.81 21.97
CA ALA A 206 -0.65 -6.09 23.01
C ALA A 206 -1.62 -4.92 23.22
N GLY A 207 -2.34 -4.55 22.16
CA GLY A 207 -3.40 -3.55 22.27
C GLY A 207 -3.68 -2.94 20.91
N ILE A 208 -4.90 -3.12 20.44
CA ILE A 208 -5.42 -2.70 19.15
C ILE A 208 -5.18 -1.19 18.98
N ILE A 209 -4.53 -0.77 17.88
CA ILE A 209 -4.67 0.61 17.42
C ILE A 209 -6.04 0.69 16.77
N ASP A 210 -7.00 1.24 17.52
CA ASP A 210 -8.26 1.69 16.97
C ASP A 210 -7.98 2.80 15.94
N ALA A 211 -8.47 2.60 14.72
CA ALA A 211 -8.36 3.56 13.64
C ALA A 211 -9.52 4.58 13.64
N GLY A 212 -10.34 4.61 14.70
CA GLY A 212 -11.39 5.59 14.94
C GLY A 212 -10.91 6.76 15.78
N ASN A 213 -11.03 7.98 15.25
CA ASN A 213 -10.90 9.19 16.05
C ASN A 213 -12.28 9.57 16.63
N ASP A 214 -12.89 8.67 17.40
CA ASP A 214 -14.09 8.99 18.18
C ASP A 214 -13.77 9.11 19.68
N VAL A 215 -14.55 9.93 20.36
CA VAL A 215 -14.20 10.58 21.63
C VAL A 215 -14.38 9.69 22.87
N ASN A 216 -14.39 8.36 22.73
CA ASN A 216 -14.86 7.46 23.78
C ASN A 216 -13.89 6.33 24.21
N ASP A 217 -12.58 6.58 24.16
CA ASP A 217 -11.51 5.64 24.59
C ASP A 217 -11.60 5.10 26.03
N ALA A 218 -12.49 5.63 26.87
CA ALA A 218 -12.65 5.17 28.26
C ALA A 218 -13.70 4.05 28.45
N ALA A 219 -14.51 3.73 27.44
CA ALA A 219 -15.63 2.78 27.58
C ALA A 219 -15.27 1.32 27.27
N ASP A 220 -14.30 1.08 26.38
CA ASP A 220 -14.04 -0.26 25.84
C ASP A 220 -13.01 -1.07 26.65
N ALA A 221 -12.30 -0.41 27.59
CA ALA A 221 -11.38 -1.07 28.52
C ALA A 221 -12.09 -1.79 29.69
N ALA A 222 -13.43 -1.75 29.76
CA ALA A 222 -14.19 -2.25 30.90
C ALA A 222 -14.91 -3.59 30.67
N ASN A 223 -14.76 -4.24 29.52
CA ASN A 223 -15.50 -5.47 29.18
C ASN A 223 -14.67 -6.63 28.61
N ASP A 224 -13.34 -6.64 28.77
CA ASP A 224 -12.51 -7.83 28.54
C ASP A 224 -11.53 -8.08 29.70
#